data_AF-A0A7W9W4T6-F1
#
_entry.id   AF-A0A7W9W4T6-F1
#
_cell.length_a   1.000
_cell.length_b   1.000
_cell.length_c   1.000
_cell.angle_alpha   90.00
_cell.angle_beta   90.00
_cell.angle_gamma   90.00
#
_symmetry.space_group_name_H-M   'P 1'
#
loop_
_entity.id
_entity.type
_entity.pdbx_description
1 polymer ?
#
loop_
_entity_poly.entity_id
_entity_poly.type
_entity_poly.pdbx_seq_one_letter_code
_entity_poly.pdbx_strand_id
1 'polypeptide(L)'
;MLYLALLGLGVAVGLPIAVIGAGLGQGKAAAAALEGVARQPEMASKLQTMMIIALAIIESLVIYALLMFFMLQGKLPQFTAEQALQLK
;
A
#
# COMPACT_ATOMS: atom_id res chain seq x y z
N MET A 1 19.81 14.85 -12.24
CA MET A 1 19.31 13.55 -12.74
C MET A 1 19.30 12.46 -11.68
N LEU A 2 20.40 12.23 -10.95
CA LEU A 2 20.47 11.17 -9.92
C LEU A 2 19.38 11.26 -8.83
N TYR A 3 19.11 12.47 -8.29
CA TYR A 3 18.07 12.69 -7.29
C TYR A 3 16.67 12.24 -7.74
N LEU A 4 16.26 12.64 -8.95
CA LEU A 4 14.95 12.27 -9.52
C LEU A 4 14.87 10.78 -9.83
N ALA A 5 15.97 10.15 -10.25
CA ALA A 5 16.04 8.71 -10.48
C ALA A 5 15.88 7.91 -9.17
N LEU A 6 16.51 8.35 -8.07
CA LEU A 6 16.35 7.72 -6.75
C LEU A 6 14.92 7.86 -6.21
N LEU A 7 14.28 9.01 -6.41
CA LEU A 7 12.86 9.19 -6.08
C LEU A 7 11.96 8.27 -6.92
N GLY A 8 12.23 8.13 -8.22
CA GLY A 8 11.50 7.22 -9.10
C GLY A 8 11.61 5.76 -8.67
N LEU A 9 12.81 5.31 -8.28
CA LEU A 9 13.04 4.00 -7.68
C LEU A 9 12.28 3.82 -6.36
N GLY A 10 12.30 4.84 -5.49
CA GLY A 10 11.58 4.83 -4.23
C GLY A 10 10.07 4.63 -4.42
N VAL A 11 9.46 5.25 -5.42
CA VAL A 11 8.04 5.06 -5.76
C VAL A 11 7.80 3.70 -6.39
N ALA A 12 8.61 3.32 -7.39
CA ALA A 12 8.44 2.08 -8.13
C ALA A 12 8.58 0.83 -7.25
N VAL A 13 9.40 0.89 -6.21
CA VAL A 13 9.62 -0.23 -5.27
C VAL A 13 8.81 -0.05 -3.99
N GLY A 14 8.75 1.16 -3.43
CA GLY A 14 8.08 1.43 -2.17
C GLY A 14 6.57 1.23 -2.23
N LEU A 15 5.91 1.61 -3.33
CA LEU A 15 4.46 1.46 -3.48
C LEU A 15 4.04 -0.03 -3.53
N PRO A 16 4.66 -0.91 -4.35
CA PRO A 16 4.38 -2.34 -4.30
C PRO A 16 4.61 -2.96 -2.91
N ILE A 17 5.70 -2.60 -2.22
CA ILE A 17 5.98 -3.13 -0.88
C ILE A 17 4.88 -2.71 0.11
N ALA A 18 4.46 -1.44 0.07
CA ALA A 18 3.38 -0.94 0.93
C ALA A 18 2.06 -1.69 0.68
N VAL A 19 1.68 -1.88 -0.59
CA VAL A 19 0.45 -2.60 -0.97
C VAL A 19 0.50 -4.06 -0.53
N ILE A 20 1.63 -4.76 -0.74
CA ILE A 20 1.78 -6.16 -0.32
C ILE A 20 1.72 -6.28 1.21
N GLY A 21 2.45 -5.43 1.93
CA GLY A 21 2.45 -5.42 3.40
C GLY A 21 1.07 -5.16 3.98
N ALA A 22 0.33 -4.20 3.41
CA ALA A 22 -1.02 -3.90 3.82
C ALA A 22 -1.99 -5.05 3.52
N GLY A 23 -1.97 -5.61 2.31
CA GLY A 23 -2.82 -6.74 1.96
C GLY A 23 -2.63 -7.94 2.89
N LEU A 24 -1.39 -8.26 3.25
CA LEU A 24 -1.07 -9.31 4.22
C LEU A 24 -1.59 -8.99 5.63
N GLY A 25 -1.42 -7.75 6.09
CA GLY A 25 -1.90 -7.30 7.41
C GLY A 25 -3.43 -7.29 7.50
N GLN A 26 -4.10 -6.76 6.48
CA GLN A 26 -5.55 -6.67 6.40
C GLN A 26 -6.19 -8.06 6.30
N GLY A 27 -5.63 -8.94 5.47
CA GLY A 27 -6.09 -10.33 5.35
C GLY A 27 -6.02 -11.06 6.69
N LYS A 28 -4.93 -10.90 7.44
CA LYS A 28 -4.79 -11.47 8.79
C LYS A 28 -5.80 -10.90 9.78
N ALA A 29 -6.00 -9.59 9.80
CA ALA A 29 -6.97 -8.94 10.69
C ALA A 29 -8.40 -9.41 10.39
N ALA A 30 -8.76 -9.51 9.11
CA ALA A 30 -10.07 -10.01 8.68
C ALA A 30 -10.28 -11.48 9.04
N ALA A 31 -9.29 -12.34 8.79
CA ALA A 31 -9.38 -13.76 9.14
C ALA A 31 -9.57 -13.96 10.65
N ALA A 32 -8.80 -13.26 11.48
CA ALA A 32 -8.92 -13.33 12.93
C ALA A 32 -10.28 -12.84 13.44
N ALA A 33 -10.83 -11.78 12.83
CA ALA A 33 -12.15 -11.29 13.16
C ALA A 33 -13.23 -12.32 12.81
N LEU A 34 -13.18 -12.91 11.61
CA LEU A 34 -14.13 -13.93 11.16
C LEU A 34 -14.08 -15.20 12.02
N GLU A 35 -12.88 -15.69 12.38
CA GLU A 35 -12.74 -16.79 13.33
C GLU A 35 -13.34 -16.44 14.71
N GLY A 36 -13.14 -15.21 15.17
CA GLY A 36 -13.74 -14.71 16.40
C GLY A 36 -15.26 -14.74 16.34
N VAL A 37 -15.86 -14.27 15.24
CA VAL A 37 -17.31 -14.29 15.02
C VAL A 37 -17.84 -15.73 14.95
N ALA A 38 -17.12 -16.64 14.28
CA ALA A 38 -17.53 -18.05 14.21
C ALA A 38 -17.54 -18.73 15.59
N ARG A 39 -16.64 -18.33 16.51
CA ARG A 39 -16.59 -18.86 17.88
C ARG A 39 -17.59 -18.20 18.84
N GLN A 40 -17.84 -16.89 18.66
CA GLN A 40 -18.70 -16.06 19.52
C GLN A 40 -19.57 -15.13 18.66
N PRO A 41 -20.66 -15.64 18.07
CA PRO A 41 -21.51 -14.87 17.14
C PRO A 41 -22.16 -13.65 17.82
N GLU A 42 -22.44 -13.72 19.12
CA GLU A 42 -22.97 -12.61 19.91
C GLU A 42 -22.02 -11.39 19.98
N MET A 43 -20.72 -11.61 19.74
CA MET A 43 -19.70 -10.55 19.75
C MET A 43 -19.42 -9.97 18.36
N ALA A 44 -20.17 -10.37 17.32
CA ALA A 44 -19.89 -10.00 15.93
C ALA A 44 -19.73 -8.49 15.70
N SER A 45 -20.64 -7.68 16.23
CA SER A 45 -20.59 -6.23 16.08
C SER A 45 -19.32 -5.62 16.70
N LYS A 46 -18.95 -6.06 17.91
CA LYS A 46 -17.73 -5.57 18.59
C LYS A 46 -16.47 -5.99 17.85
N LEU A 47 -16.40 -7.23 17.37
CA LEU A 47 -15.26 -7.74 16.58
C LEU A 47 -15.12 -6.98 15.26
N GLN A 48 -16.24 -6.68 14.58
CA GLN A 48 -16.23 -5.87 13.37
C GLN A 48 -15.69 -4.46 13.64
N THR A 49 -16.09 -3.80 14.71
CA THR A 49 -15.56 -2.47 15.08
C THR A 49 -14.04 -2.53 15.32
N MET A 50 -13.57 -3.52 16.09
CA MET A 50 -12.14 -3.68 16.35
C MET A 50 -11.34 -3.98 15.08
N MET A 51 -11.89 -4.81 14.20
CA MET A 51 -11.31 -5.09 12.89
C MET A 51 -11.19 -3.81 12.06
N ILE A 52 -12.26 -3.02 11.93
CA ILE A 52 -12.24 -1.77 11.15
C ILE A 52 -11.19 -0.79 11.68
N ILE A 53 -11.05 -0.67 13.01
CA ILE A 53 -10.01 0.18 13.62
C ILE A 53 -8.61 -0.31 13.22
N ALA A 54 -8.36 -1.62 13.29
CA ALA A 54 -7.09 -2.19 12.87
C ALA A 54 -6.82 -1.96 11.37
N LEU A 55 -7.82 -2.18 10.52
CA LEU A 55 -7.72 -1.93 9.08
C LEU A 55 -7.46 -0.45 8.78
N ALA A 56 -8.09 0.48 9.49
CA ALA A 56 -7.90 1.92 9.29
C ALA A 56 -6.47 2.37 9.63
N ILE A 57 -5.86 1.81 10.68
CA ILE A 57 -4.46 2.07 11.02
C ILE A 57 -3.53 1.58 9.91
N ILE A 58 -3.76 0.36 9.41
CA ILE A 58 -2.97 -0.19 8.29
C ILE A 58 -3.12 0.69 7.04
N GLU A 59 -4.36 1.07 6.72
CA GLU A 59 -4.67 1.85 5.51
C GLU A 59 -4.06 3.25 5.56
N SER A 60 -3.93 3.86 6.74
CA SER A 60 -3.28 5.17 6.88
C SER A 60 -1.85 5.20 6.33
N LEU A 61 -1.11 4.10 6.46
CA LEU A 61 0.25 3.96 5.93
C LEU A 61 0.25 3.78 4.41
N VAL A 62 -0.73 3.05 3.88
CA VAL A 62 -0.93 2.86 2.43
C VAL A 62 -1.25 4.19 1.76
N ILE A 63 -2.12 4.99 2.38
CA ILE A 63 -2.48 6.32 1.87
C ILE A 63 -1.26 7.24 1.80
N TYR A 64 -0.31 7.15 2.75
CA TYR A 64 0.94 7.92 2.64
C TYR A 64 1.80 7.48 1.44
N ALA A 65 1.88 6.18 1.14
CA ALA A 65 2.57 5.70 -0.06
C ALA A 65 1.87 6.17 -1.35
N LEU A 66 0.55 6.14 -1.39
CA LEU A 66 -0.26 6.65 -2.50
C LEU A 66 -0.10 8.17 -2.68
N LEU A 67 -0.07 8.92 -1.57
CA LEU A 67 0.17 10.37 -1.58
C LEU A 67 1.53 10.70 -2.20
N MET A 68 2.59 9.98 -1.80
CA MET A 68 3.92 10.17 -2.38
C MET A 68 3.93 9.87 -3.89
N PHE A 69 3.21 8.84 -4.34
CA PHE A 69 3.06 8.55 -5.77
C PHE A 69 2.45 9.74 -6.51
N PHE A 70 1.32 10.29 -6.04
CA PHE A 70 0.69 11.44 -6.70
C PHE A 70 1.55 12.70 -6.68
N MET A 71 2.29 12.95 -5.59
CA MET A 71 3.21 14.08 -5.51
C MET A 71 4.37 13.99 -6.52
N LEU A 72 4.70 12.79 -6.98
CA LEU A 72 5.85 12.50 -7.85
C LEU A 72 5.46 12.17 -9.30
N GLN A 73 4.22 11.78 -9.59
CA GLN A 73 3.75 11.33 -10.91
C GLN A 73 4.15 12.26 -12.08
N GLY A 74 4.18 13.59 -11.87
CA GLY A 74 4.59 14.58 -12.89
C GLY A 74 6.03 15.08 -12.79
N LYS A 75 6.78 14.66 -11.77
CA LYS A 75 8.15 15.12 -11.49
C LYS A 75 9.23 14.10 -11.83
N LEU A 76 8.83 12.87 -12.13
CA LEU A 76 9.75 11.80 -12.50
C LEU A 76 10.24 11.95 -13.94
N PRO A 77 11.49 11.56 -14.25
CA PRO A 77 12.02 11.62 -15.60
C PRO A 77 11.18 10.71 -16.52
N GLN A 78 10.67 11.26 -17.62
CA GLN A 78 10.03 10.46 -18.65
C GLN A 78 11.12 9.93 -19.57
N PHE A 79 11.29 8.60 -19.58
CA PHE A 79 12.10 7.97 -20.62
C PHE A 79 11.29 7.97 -21.91
N THR A 80 11.71 8.76 -22.90
CA THR A 80 11.14 8.65 -24.24
C THR A 80 11.60 7.35 -24.90
N ALA A 81 10.75 6.75 -25.73
CA ALA A 81 11.07 5.49 -26.42
C ALA A 81 12.37 5.56 -27.23
N GLU A 82 12.69 6.75 -27.75
CA GLU A 82 13.96 7.04 -28.45
C GLU A 82 15.18 6.91 -27.53
N GLN A 83 15.09 7.35 -26.27
CA GLN A 83 16.19 7.23 -25.30
C GLN A 83 16.43 5.78 -24.88
N ALA A 84 15.37 4.97 -24.79
CA ALA A 84 15.48 3.54 -24.48
C ALA A 84 16.11 2.74 -25.64
N LEU A 85 15.91 3.19 -26.89
CA LEU A 85 16.52 2.59 -28.08
C LEU A 85 17.99 3.00 -28.27
N GLN A 86 18.38 4.21 -27.83
CA GLN A 86 19.78 4.69 -27.85
C GLN A 86 20.67 4.06 -26.75
N LEU A 87 20.07 3.35 -25.80
CA LEU A 87 20.76 2.59 -24.75
C LEU A 87 21.06 1.12 -25.14
N LYS A 88 20.73 0.73 -26.38
CA LYS A 88 21.23 -0.49 -27.03
C LYS A 88 22.47 -0.18 -27.84
#